data_AF-A0A0G3GU00-F1
#
_entry.id   AF-A0A0G3GU00-F1
#
_cell.length_a   1.000
_cell.length_b   1.000
_cell.length_c   1.000
_cell.angle_alpha   90.00
_cell.angle_beta   90.00
_cell.angle_gamma   90.00
#
_symmetry.space_group_name_H-M   'P 1'
#
loop_
_entity.id
_entity.type
_entity.pdbx_description
1 polymer ?
#
loop_
_entity_poly.entity_id
_entity_poly.type
_entity_poly.pdbx_seq_one_letter_code
_entity_poly.pdbx_strand_id
1 'polypeptide(L)'
;MVLIYEAQFPGQQMISPDSMGKNMRLVYLDPTISSQHTLLSFNDAGSKLGEALQNDKKLQQLAARHGFRPNQPGIFATELSSAGIAPPPELLSTVTPPDYDRLEQLIEGVSAQFASSAPPEGAPEQ
;
A
#
# COMPACT_ATOMS: atom_id res chain seq x y z
N MET A 1 -14.16 -7.16 -5.33
CA MET A 1 -12.84 -6.49 -5.45
C MET A 1 -12.68 -5.61 -4.22
N VAL A 2 -11.49 -5.55 -3.62
CA VAL A 2 -11.23 -4.69 -2.45
C VAL A 2 -10.00 -3.83 -2.76
N LEU A 3 -10.06 -2.56 -2.39
CA LEU A 3 -8.92 -1.65 -2.47
C LEU A 3 -8.12 -1.76 -1.17
N ILE A 4 -6.84 -2.12 -1.29
CA ILE A 4 -5.91 -2.33 -0.17
C ILE A 4 -4.56 -1.71 -0.50
N TYR A 5 -3.72 -1.50 0.52
CA TYR A 5 -2.32 -1.16 0.28
C TYR A 5 -1.54 -2.38 -0.21
N GLU A 6 -0.55 -2.16 -1.07
CA GLU A 6 0.33 -3.22 -1.58
C GLU A 6 0.84 -4.07 -0.43
N ALA A 7 1.43 -3.46 0.61
CA ALA A 7 2.09 -4.16 1.71
C ALA A 7 1.21 -5.18 2.46
N GLN A 8 -0.11 -4.96 2.48
CA GLN A 8 -1.03 -5.85 3.20
C GLN A 8 -1.12 -7.23 2.52
N PHE A 9 -1.00 -7.29 1.19
CA PHE A 9 -1.14 -8.55 0.45
C PHE A 9 0.06 -9.51 0.60
N PRO A 10 1.31 -9.13 0.24
CA PRO A 10 2.47 -9.97 0.47
C PRO A 10 2.76 -10.14 1.96
N GLY A 11 2.48 -9.13 2.80
CA GLY A 11 2.59 -9.26 4.25
C GLY A 11 1.70 -10.38 4.80
N GLN A 12 0.44 -10.47 4.34
CA GLN A 12 -0.46 -11.56 4.72
C GLN A 12 0.00 -12.90 4.15
N GLN A 13 0.49 -12.94 2.90
CA GLN A 13 1.06 -14.15 2.31
C GLN A 13 2.25 -14.69 3.11
N MET A 14 3.07 -13.81 3.68
CA MET A 14 4.23 -14.21 4.50
C MET A 14 3.83 -14.66 5.92
N ILE A 15 2.87 -13.97 6.56
CA ILE A 15 2.50 -14.24 7.96
C ILE A 15 1.54 -15.42 8.07
N SER A 16 0.61 -15.58 7.12
CA SER A 16 -0.46 -16.58 7.20
C SER A 16 -0.91 -17.00 5.80
N PRO A 17 -0.08 -17.73 5.05
CA PRO A 17 -0.38 -18.14 3.68
C PRO A 17 -1.69 -18.94 3.57
N ASP A 18 -2.03 -19.75 4.57
CA ASP A 18 -3.26 -20.56 4.58
C ASP A 18 -4.56 -19.74 4.72
N SER A 19 -4.46 -18.48 5.14
CA SER A 19 -5.61 -17.57 5.23
C SER A 19 -5.99 -16.93 3.89
N MET A 20 -5.13 -17.07 2.88
CA MET A 20 -5.30 -16.45 1.56
C MET A 20 -6.04 -17.39 0.60
N GLY A 21 -6.98 -16.86 -0.17
CA GLY A 21 -7.61 -17.62 -1.25
C GLY A 21 -6.60 -17.92 -2.37
N LYS A 22 -6.58 -19.16 -2.87
CA LYS A 22 -5.63 -19.64 -3.91
C LYS A 22 -5.62 -18.81 -5.20
N ASN A 23 -6.73 -18.14 -5.51
CA ASN A 23 -6.91 -17.34 -6.72
C ASN A 23 -6.86 -15.84 -6.47
N MET A 24 -6.52 -15.40 -5.25
CA MET A 24 -6.35 -13.98 -4.97
C MET A 24 -5.14 -13.43 -5.74
N ARG A 25 -5.32 -12.25 -6.33
CA ARG A 25 -4.29 -11.58 -7.13
C ARG A 25 -4.24 -10.12 -6.73
N LEU A 26 -3.03 -9.58 -6.64
CA LEU A 26 -2.80 -8.17 -6.49
C LEU A 26 -2.74 -7.52 -7.87
N VAL A 27 -3.55 -6.47 -8.07
CA VAL A 27 -3.63 -5.71 -9.32
C VAL A 27 -3.22 -4.27 -9.03
N TYR A 28 -2.43 -3.69 -9.93
CA TYR A 28 -1.98 -2.31 -9.84
C TYR A 28 -2.71 -1.44 -10.85
N LEU A 29 -3.04 -0.22 -10.45
CA LEU A 29 -3.49 0.81 -11.38
C LEU A 29 -2.29 1.32 -12.19
N ASP A 30 -2.52 1.79 -13.41
CA ASP A 30 -1.51 2.46 -14.23
C ASP A 30 -2.11 3.76 -14.80
N PRO A 31 -1.68 4.96 -14.33
CA PRO A 31 -0.65 5.17 -13.32
C PRO A 31 -1.11 4.77 -11.90
N THR A 32 -0.16 4.58 -10.99
CA THR A 32 -0.43 4.27 -9.58
C THR A 32 0.01 5.39 -8.64
N ILE A 33 -0.38 5.28 -7.37
CA ILE A 33 0.06 6.17 -6.29
C ILE A 33 0.91 5.34 -5.32
N SER A 34 2.13 5.82 -5.05
CA SER A 34 2.98 5.24 -4.01
C SER A 34 2.77 6.00 -2.70
N SER A 35 2.41 5.28 -1.63
CA SER A 35 2.31 5.87 -0.30
C SER A 35 3.68 5.90 0.36
N GLN A 36 4.16 7.10 0.67
CA GLN A 36 5.43 7.32 1.37
C GLN A 36 5.16 7.64 2.84
N HIS A 37 5.80 6.91 3.75
CA HIS A 37 5.74 7.19 5.19
C HIS A 37 7.01 7.93 5.61
N THR A 38 6.87 9.23 5.89
CA THR A 38 8.00 10.07 6.32
C THR A 38 8.07 10.15 7.84
N LEU A 39 9.24 9.87 8.41
CA LEU A 39 9.52 10.10 9.82
C LEU A 39 10.22 11.45 9.99
N LEU A 40 9.60 12.34 10.77
CA LEU A 40 10.20 13.61 11.19
C LEU A 40 10.69 13.49 12.64
N SER A 41 12.00 13.63 12.86
CA SER A 41 12.59 13.57 14.19
C SER A 41 12.57 14.94 14.88
N PHE A 42 12.01 15.01 16.09
CA PHE A 42 12.01 16.23 16.91
C PHE A 42 13.06 16.25 18.03
N ASN A 43 13.81 15.16 18.20
CA ASN A 43 14.86 14.99 19.20
C ASN A 43 15.87 13.91 18.78
N ASP A 44 16.97 13.78 19.53
CA ASP A 44 18.04 12.84 19.25
C ASP A 44 17.58 11.38 19.21
N ALA A 45 16.62 11.00 20.05
CA ALA A 45 16.08 9.63 20.06
C ALA A 45 15.30 9.34 18.76
N GLY A 46 14.52 10.31 18.27
CA GLY A 46 13.84 10.24 16.99
C GLY A 46 14.82 10.16 15.82
N SER A 47 15.92 10.91 15.86
CA SER A 47 16.96 10.86 14.82
C SER A 47 17.62 9.48 14.79
N LYS A 48 17.98 8.92 15.95
CA LYS A 48 18.50 7.55 16.06
C LYS A 48 17.51 6.51 15.54
N LEU A 49 16.22 6.68 15.79
CA LEU A 49 15.19 5.80 15.24
C LEU A 49 15.13 5.90 13.72
N GLY A 50 15.18 7.10 13.15
CA GLY A 50 15.22 7.30 11.70
C GLY A 50 16.43 6.63 11.05
N GLU A 51 17.62 6.82 11.63
CA GLU A 51 18.84 6.16 11.18
C GLU A 51 18.73 4.63 11.23
N ALA A 52 18.20 4.08 12.33
CA ALA A 52 18.00 2.64 12.48
C ALA A 52 17.00 2.10 11.44
N LEU A 53 15.84 2.76 11.29
CA LEU A 53 14.83 2.36 10.30
C LEU A 53 15.36 2.41 8.87
N GLN A 54 16.32 3.28 8.56
CA GLN A 54 16.92 3.37 7.21
C GLN A 54 18.05 2.36 6.98
N ASN A 55 18.90 2.11 7.99
CA ASN A 55 20.19 1.44 7.79
C ASN A 55 20.30 0.09 8.48
N ASP A 56 19.52 -0.19 9.53
CA ASP A 56 19.60 -1.46 10.23
C ASP A 56 19.04 -2.59 9.35
N LYS A 57 19.93 -3.54 9.01
CA LYS A 57 19.59 -4.65 8.11
C LYS A 57 18.45 -5.52 8.65
N LYS A 58 18.36 -5.73 9.96
CA LYS A 58 17.27 -6.55 10.55
C LYS A 58 15.94 -5.82 10.45
N LEU A 59 15.91 -4.50 10.65
CA LEU A 59 14.70 -3.70 10.47
C LEU A 59 14.26 -3.65 9.00
N GLN A 60 15.20 -3.52 8.06
CA GLN A 60 14.89 -3.59 6.62
C GLN A 60 14.31 -4.95 6.21
N GLN A 61 14.88 -6.05 6.73
CA GLN A 61 14.33 -7.41 6.53
C GLN A 61 12.96 -7.58 7.15
N LEU A 62 12.76 -7.05 8.36
CA LEU A 62 11.45 -7.10 9.02
C LEU A 62 10.40 -6.33 8.21
N ALA A 63 10.73 -5.14 7.72
CA ALA A 63 9.84 -4.36 6.85
C ALA A 63 9.43 -5.17 5.60
N ALA A 64 10.39 -5.80 4.92
CA ALA A 64 10.11 -6.68 3.78
C ALA A 64 9.22 -7.87 4.15
N ARG A 65 9.44 -8.50 5.32
CA ARG A 65 8.61 -9.60 5.83
C ARG A 65 7.17 -9.21 6.13
N HIS A 66 6.94 -7.93 6.42
CA HIS A 66 5.61 -7.34 6.59
C HIS A 66 5.07 -6.72 5.31
N GLY A 67 5.69 -6.99 4.16
CA GLY A 67 5.23 -6.56 2.83
C GLY A 67 5.59 -5.13 2.44
N PHE A 68 6.30 -4.37 3.27
CA PHE A 68 6.75 -3.02 2.91
C PHE A 68 7.90 -3.08 1.91
N ARG A 69 8.06 -2.01 1.12
CA ARG A 69 9.25 -1.77 0.28
C ARG A 69 10.33 -1.06 1.10
N PRO A 70 11.34 -1.76 1.65
CA PRO A 70 12.50 -1.13 2.28
C PRO A 70 13.31 -0.27 1.31
N ASN A 71 14.13 0.62 1.86
CA ASN A 71 15.05 1.48 1.09
C ASN A 71 16.10 0.67 0.34
N GLN A 72 16.35 -0.58 0.73
CA GLN A 72 17.26 -1.51 0.07
C GLN A 72 16.44 -2.50 -0.77
N PRO A 73 16.24 -2.27 -2.09
CA PRO A 73 15.30 -3.06 -2.90
C PRO A 73 15.66 -4.55 -2.98
N GLY A 74 16.96 -4.86 -2.92
CA GLY A 74 17.45 -6.23 -2.94
C GLY A 74 16.97 -7.08 -1.76
N ILE A 75 16.74 -6.46 -0.58
CA ILE A 75 16.22 -7.17 0.60
C ILE A 75 14.78 -7.62 0.33
N PHE A 76 13.95 -6.76 -0.25
CA PHE A 76 12.55 -7.09 -0.52
C PHE A 76 12.40 -8.26 -1.48
N ALA A 77 13.11 -8.21 -2.62
CA ALA A 77 13.12 -9.29 -3.60
C ALA A 77 13.61 -10.61 -2.99
N THR A 78 14.64 -10.55 -2.13
CA THR A 78 15.19 -11.73 -1.46
C THR A 78 14.18 -12.38 -0.51
N GLU A 79 13.53 -11.60 0.36
CA GLU A 79 12.55 -12.13 1.33
C GLU A 79 11.31 -12.69 0.61
N LEU A 80 10.80 -12.02 -0.43
CA LEU A 80 9.70 -12.51 -1.25
C LEU A 80 10.03 -13.84 -1.95
N SER A 81 11.20 -13.91 -2.59
CA SER A 81 11.64 -15.12 -3.29
C SER A 81 11.84 -16.30 -2.34
N SER A 82 12.35 -16.05 -1.13
CA SER A 82 12.54 -17.06 -0.08
C SER A 82 11.20 -17.63 0.41
N ALA A 83 10.13 -16.84 0.35
CA ALA A 83 8.76 -17.25 0.65
C ALA A 83 8.01 -17.83 -0.57
N GLY A 84 8.65 -17.93 -1.74
CA GLY A 84 8.00 -18.38 -2.98
C GLY A 84 6.96 -17.41 -3.54
N ILE A 85 7.00 -16.14 -3.12
CA ILE A 85 6.07 -15.10 -3.55
C ILE A 85 6.67 -14.39 -4.76
N ALA A 86 5.87 -14.22 -5.82
CA ALA A 86 6.29 -13.47 -6.99
C ALA A 86 6.55 -11.99 -6.62
N PRO A 87 7.67 -11.41 -7.05
CA PRO A 87 7.97 -10.02 -6.74
C PRO A 87 6.94 -9.10 -7.41
N PRO A 88 6.47 -8.05 -6.70
CA PRO A 88 5.61 -7.05 -7.31
C PRO A 88 6.38 -6.23 -8.37
N PRO A 89 5.68 -5.62 -9.34
CA PRO A 89 6.32 -4.83 -10.40
C PRO A 89 7.06 -3.63 -9.82
N GLU A 90 8.02 -3.11 -10.57
CA GLU A 90 8.59 -1.79 -10.30
C GLU A 90 7.55 -0.70 -10.57
N LEU A 91 7.46 0.29 -9.67
CA LEU A 91 6.50 1.38 -9.79
C LEU A 91 7.09 2.50 -10.66
N LEU A 92 7.05 2.32 -11.98
CA LEU A 92 7.60 3.29 -12.94
C LEU A 92 6.66 4.49 -13.16
N SER A 93 5.36 4.24 -13.29
CA SER A 93 4.32 5.24 -13.51
C SER A 93 3.66 5.63 -12.20
N THR A 94 4.33 6.46 -11.39
CA THR A 94 3.74 7.00 -10.16
C THR A 94 3.31 8.45 -10.35
N VAL A 95 2.15 8.79 -9.79
CA VAL A 95 1.68 10.17 -9.70
C VAL A 95 1.58 10.59 -8.23
N THR A 96 1.87 11.86 -7.96
CA THR A 96 1.63 12.45 -6.65
C THR A 96 0.12 12.60 -6.44
N PRO A 97 -0.41 12.23 -5.26
CA PRO A 97 -1.81 12.50 -4.96
C PRO A 97 -2.09 14.01 -5.04
N PRO A 98 -3.31 14.42 -5.44
CA PRO A 98 -3.71 15.81 -5.40
C PRO A 98 -3.59 16.38 -3.97
N ASP A 99 -3.41 17.69 -3.87
CA ASP A 99 -3.48 18.37 -2.57
C ASP A 99 -4.86 18.20 -1.91
N TYR A 100 -4.92 18.51 -0.61
CA TYR A 100 -6.13 18.32 0.20
C TYR A 100 -7.33 19.08 -0.37
N ASP A 101 -7.16 20.35 -0.74
CA ASP A 101 -8.24 21.18 -1.27
C ASP A 101 -8.79 20.59 -2.57
N ARG A 102 -7.91 20.06 -3.42
CA ARG A 102 -8.30 19.41 -4.67
C ARG A 102 -8.99 18.07 -4.44
N LEU A 103 -8.52 17.28 -3.47
CA LEU A 103 -9.18 16.03 -3.07
C LEU A 103 -10.60 16.29 -2.56
N GLU A 104 -10.80 17.32 -1.74
CA GLU A 104 -12.12 17.68 -1.21
C GLU A 104 -13.07 18.06 -2.35
N GLN A 105 -12.63 18.91 -3.29
CA GLN A 105 -13.43 19.26 -4.47
C GLN A 105 -13.82 18.05 -5.32
N LEU A 106 -12.92 17.07 -5.46
CA LEU A 106 -13.22 15.84 -6.20
C LEU A 106 -14.24 14.99 -5.45
N ILE A 107 -14.13 14.86 -4.13
CA ILE A 107 -15.08 14.13 -3.28
C ILE A 107 -16.47 14.77 -3.34
N GLU A 108 -16.54 16.08 -3.20
CA GLU A 108 -17.80 16.84 -3.29
C GLU A 108 -18.45 16.68 -4.67
N GLY A 109 -17.66 16.81 -5.74
CA GLY A 109 -18.15 16.66 -7.11
C GLY A 109 -18.72 15.26 -7.40
N VAL A 110 -18.00 14.21 -6.98
CA VAL A 110 -18.47 12.83 -7.12
C VAL A 110 -19.72 12.59 -6.27
N SER A 111 -19.72 13.05 -5.01
CA SER A 111 -20.86 12.95 -4.10
C SER A 111 -22.13 13.59 -4.67
N ALA A 112 -22.02 14.78 -5.26
CA ALA A 112 -23.13 15.47 -5.90
C ALA A 112 -23.72 14.67 -7.09
N GLN A 113 -22.85 14.04 -7.90
CA GLN A 113 -23.27 13.22 -9.03
C GLN A 113 -24.06 11.99 -8.56
N PHE A 114 -23.60 11.31 -7.50
CA PHE A 114 -24.28 10.14 -6.93
C PHE A 114 -25.52 10.48 -6.10
N ALA A 115 -25.58 11.66 -5.48
CA ALA A 115 -26.78 12.14 -4.79
C ALA A 115 -27.91 12.53 -5.77
N SER A 116 -27.55 12.94 -6.99
CA SER A 116 -28.51 13.30 -8.05
C SER A 116 -29.05 12.11 -8.85
N SER A 117 -28.42 10.94 -8.73
CA SER A 117 -28.85 9.72 -9.41
C SER A 117 -29.80 8.95 -8.49
N ALA A 118 -31.07 8.79 -8.89
CA ALA A 118 -32.02 7.94 -8.17
C ALA A 118 -31.44 6.52 -7.99
N PRO A 119 -31.80 5.80 -6.92
CA PRO A 119 -31.35 4.42 -6.72
C PRO A 119 -31.70 3.57 -7.96
N PRO A 120 -30.86 2.57 -8.33
CA PRO A 120 -31.21 1.65 -9.40
C PRO A 120 -32.58 1.02 -9.08
N GLU A 121 -33.50 1.16 -10.03
CA GLU A 121 -34.87 0.64 -9.93
C GLU A 121 -34.80 -0.88 -9.72
N GLY A 122 -35.18 -1.33 -8.51
CA GLY A 122 -35.18 -2.75 -8.13
C GLY A 122 -34.28 -3.16 -6.96
N ALA A 123 -33.71 -2.24 -6.18
CA ALA A 123 -33.09 -2.61 -4.91
C ALA A 123 -34.16 -3.20 -3.95
N PRO A 124 -33.99 -4.41 -3.40
CA PRO A 124 -34.96 -4.98 -2.47
C PRO A 124 -35.03 -4.12 -1.20
N GLU A 125 -36.26 -3.79 -0.80
CA GLU A 125 -36.54 -3.20 0.51
C GLU A 125 -36.09 -4.17 1.61
N GLN A 126 -35.48 -3.61 2.66
CA GLN A 126 -34.80 -4.34 3.74
C GLN A 126 -35.72 -5.25 4.54
#